data_AF-A0A8C0ZF99-F1
#
_entry.id   AF-A0A8C0ZF99-F1
#
_cell.length_a   1.000
_cell.length_b   1.000
_cell.length_c   1.000
_cell.angle_alpha   90.00
_cell.angle_beta   90.00
_cell.angle_gamma   90.00
#
_symmetry.space_group_name_H-M   'P 1'
#
loop_
_entity.id
_entity.type
_entity.pdbx_description
1 polymer ?
#
loop_
_entity_poly.entity_id
_entity_poly.type
_entity_poly.pdbx_seq_one_letter_code
_entity_poly.pdbx_strand_id
1 'polypeptide(L)'
;MKNIPICFLPALPGDDILLVLAKHDTRTLSFPYIEEIVRKVSIGPTRFGHPCFYSTEDIQLANFTIKHDEQITFNSVEEVHGTMAVNCVVVRNNQSHSFTLPLSQEGEFYECEDDQIYTLKEIAEWKIPKCRNRIVKLSNTVHMWDSSSPLPENFDGCLILMPVYEVQAVTKFRKDIVHILSDLDVEVKDITDCYDISSFLQPLSLEDIFERTNKDFPMVAEIMEGPSGSQKPYNLLSTGKEIVIYKKYQAARVLASEMRSDSSKRHYLIPMSYKGKFKRRPREFPTAYDLEIARSEKEHLHVVATKAFSSPFKELLSVSVGDQFLVQQCQTSEVLYEGRKKLIDVLACEQILSDSHKKVLLPMYMEGGFVEVIHDKKQYHLSEICKEFHLPFNVKVSVRDLSIEKDVLAAAPGLQFEEEITDSYLLISSASSPAESWEIPVYRLNMLVHLLSKDVQTVVPPVTRTTVEEVSKEEYYMLRRYENLTLHPPPRPPKKPTAAPPPHIFAVPKQGFSSLLFACQFKQ
;
A
#
# COMPACT_ATOMS: atom_id res chain seq x y z
N MET A 1 19.51 26.78 -23.94
CA MET A 1 18.86 25.46 -23.85
C MET A 1 19.97 24.44 -23.60
N LYS A 2 20.08 23.91 -22.37
CA LYS A 2 21.03 22.83 -22.06
C LYS A 2 20.35 21.52 -22.48
N ASN A 3 21.02 20.73 -23.30
CA ASN A 3 20.59 19.38 -23.67
C ASN A 3 20.50 18.53 -22.41
N ILE A 4 19.28 18.31 -21.92
CA ILE A 4 18.97 17.27 -20.95
C ILE A 4 18.95 15.97 -21.77
N PRO A 5 19.77 14.96 -21.46
CA PRO A 5 19.68 13.67 -22.12
C PRO A 5 18.31 13.06 -21.79
N ILE A 6 17.45 12.95 -22.80
CA ILE A 6 16.19 12.22 -22.72
C ILE A 6 16.57 10.75 -22.88
N CYS A 7 16.71 10.03 -21.77
CA CYS A 7 16.76 8.57 -21.79
C CYS A 7 15.33 8.08 -22.03
N PHE A 8 15.06 7.58 -23.23
CA PHE A 8 13.88 6.76 -23.48
C PHE A 8 14.08 5.44 -22.75
N LEU A 9 13.43 5.29 -21.62
CA LEU A 9 13.31 4.02 -20.95
C LEU A 9 12.39 3.16 -21.84
N PRO A 10 12.83 2.00 -22.36
CA PRO A 10 11.88 1.05 -22.96
C PRO A 10 10.80 0.75 -21.91
N ALA A 11 9.57 0.52 -22.36
CA ALA A 11 8.41 0.22 -21.51
C ALA A 11 8.85 -0.68 -20.35
N LEU A 12 9.02 -0.07 -19.18
CA LEU A 12 9.37 -0.82 -17.98
C LEU A 12 8.19 -1.77 -17.76
N PRO A 13 8.42 -3.07 -17.54
CA PRO A 13 7.33 -4.00 -17.28
C PRO A 13 6.43 -3.38 -16.21
N GLY A 14 5.18 -3.15 -16.60
CA GLY A 14 4.22 -2.35 -15.86
C GLY A 14 3.99 -2.91 -14.47
N ASP A 15 3.68 -2.01 -13.55
CA ASP A 15 3.22 -2.23 -12.16
C ASP A 15 4.29 -2.30 -11.06
N ASP A 16 5.57 -2.53 -11.38
CA ASP A 16 6.61 -2.84 -10.36
C ASP A 16 7.41 -1.64 -9.81
N ILE A 17 6.99 -0.39 -10.05
CA ILE A 17 7.75 0.81 -9.64
C ILE A 17 6.97 1.65 -8.63
N LEU A 18 7.54 1.78 -7.43
CA LEU A 18 7.06 2.66 -6.38
C LEU A 18 7.73 4.04 -6.47
N LEU A 19 6.91 5.07 -6.61
CA LEU A 19 7.30 6.44 -6.88
C LEU A 19 6.66 7.37 -5.86
N VAL A 20 7.38 8.39 -5.43
CA VAL A 20 6.83 9.48 -4.61
C VAL A 20 6.69 10.69 -5.53
N LEU A 21 5.62 11.47 -5.38
CA LEU A 21 5.52 12.74 -6.10
C LEU A 21 6.66 13.66 -5.65
N ALA A 22 7.41 14.22 -6.60
CA ALA A 22 8.54 15.08 -6.22
C ALA A 22 8.01 16.39 -5.63
N LYS A 23 8.46 16.73 -4.42
CA LYS A 23 8.11 17.96 -3.68
C LYS A 23 8.54 19.29 -4.33
N HIS A 24 8.83 19.35 -5.64
CA HIS A 24 9.37 20.57 -6.24
C HIS A 24 8.39 21.28 -7.17
N ASP A 25 7.97 22.45 -6.68
CA ASP A 25 7.42 23.63 -7.34
C ASP A 25 6.06 23.50 -8.04
N THR A 26 5.04 23.09 -7.27
CA THR A 26 3.61 23.32 -7.59
C THR A 26 3.26 24.80 -7.79
N ARG A 27 4.18 25.74 -7.55
CA ARG A 27 3.97 27.18 -7.79
C ARG A 27 3.94 27.60 -9.27
N THR A 28 4.17 26.72 -10.23
CA THR A 28 4.25 27.17 -11.64
C THR A 28 2.97 27.04 -12.45
N LEU A 29 1.92 26.38 -11.96
CA LEU A 29 0.67 26.22 -12.74
C LEU A 29 -0.56 26.30 -11.83
N SER A 30 -1.12 27.51 -11.73
CA SER A 30 -2.44 27.72 -11.14
C SER A 30 -3.53 27.22 -12.09
N PHE A 31 -4.63 26.72 -11.53
CA PHE A 31 -5.87 26.48 -12.25
C PHE A 31 -6.84 27.62 -11.93
N PRO A 32 -7.28 28.40 -12.93
CA PRO A 32 -8.19 29.54 -12.73
C PRO A 32 -9.66 29.13 -12.46
N TYR A 33 -10.03 27.91 -12.84
CA TYR A 33 -11.40 27.40 -12.73
C TYR A 33 -11.40 25.94 -12.27
N ILE A 34 -12.43 25.57 -11.49
CA ILE A 34 -12.69 24.17 -11.14
C ILE A 34 -12.93 23.31 -12.39
N GLU A 35 -13.56 23.85 -13.43
CA GLU A 35 -13.75 23.16 -14.71
C GLU A 35 -12.42 22.69 -15.33
N GLU A 36 -11.36 23.51 -15.25
CA GLU A 36 -10.05 23.14 -15.79
C GLU A 36 -9.43 21.98 -15.03
N ILE A 37 -9.58 21.98 -13.69
CA ILE A 37 -9.13 20.89 -12.84
C ILE A 37 -9.85 19.59 -13.23
N VAL A 38 -11.19 19.62 -13.28
CA VAL A 38 -12.00 18.43 -13.61
C VAL A 38 -11.69 17.91 -15.03
N ARG A 39 -11.36 18.78 -15.99
CA ARG A 39 -10.96 18.35 -17.34
C ARG A 39 -9.59 17.70 -17.38
N LYS A 40 -8.64 18.18 -16.58
CA LYS A 40 -7.22 17.80 -16.67
C LYS A 40 -6.78 16.77 -15.63
N VAL A 41 -7.48 16.67 -14.51
CA VAL A 41 -7.10 15.83 -13.37
C VAL A 41 -8.21 14.82 -13.12
N SER A 42 -7.85 13.55 -13.05
CA SER A 42 -8.79 12.48 -12.74
C SER A 42 -9.05 12.45 -11.24
N ILE A 43 -10.31 12.23 -10.85
CA ILE A 43 -10.68 11.90 -9.48
C ILE A 43 -10.82 10.38 -9.43
N GLY A 44 -9.88 9.72 -8.75
CA GLY A 44 -9.89 8.25 -8.65
C GLY A 44 -11.00 7.73 -7.73
N PRO A 45 -11.35 6.43 -7.83
CA PRO A 45 -12.43 5.83 -7.07
C PRO A 45 -12.07 5.55 -5.60
N THR A 46 -10.77 5.60 -5.27
CA THR A 46 -10.27 5.40 -3.91
C THR A 46 -9.83 6.73 -3.31
N ARG A 47 -9.81 6.83 -1.97
CA ARG A 47 -9.35 8.01 -1.24
C ARG A 47 -7.97 8.52 -1.69
N PHE A 48 -7.07 7.63 -2.09
CA PHE A 48 -5.72 7.99 -2.57
C PHE A 48 -5.72 8.59 -3.99
N GLY A 49 -6.75 8.26 -4.77
CA GLY A 49 -7.01 8.85 -6.09
C GLY A 49 -7.68 10.22 -6.04
N HIS A 50 -8.10 10.70 -4.86
CA HIS A 50 -8.73 12.03 -4.73
C HIS A 50 -7.65 13.12 -4.78
N PRO A 51 -7.70 14.03 -5.75
CA PRO A 51 -6.73 15.11 -5.81
C PRO A 51 -7.06 16.17 -4.75
N CYS A 52 -6.00 16.77 -4.21
CA CYS A 52 -6.09 17.79 -3.18
C CYS A 52 -5.61 19.11 -3.75
N PHE A 53 -6.38 20.17 -3.53
CA PHE A 53 -6.06 21.52 -3.97
C PHE A 53 -6.20 22.50 -2.81
N TYR A 54 -5.54 23.64 -2.93
CA TYR A 54 -5.80 24.80 -2.09
C TYR A 54 -6.00 26.03 -2.97
N SER A 55 -6.72 27.02 -2.44
CA SER A 55 -6.94 28.32 -3.09
C SER A 55 -6.12 29.38 -2.38
N THR A 56 -5.56 30.36 -3.11
CA THR A 56 -4.91 31.54 -2.50
C THR A 56 -5.90 32.55 -1.95
N GLU A 57 -7.19 32.41 -2.31
CA GLU A 57 -8.28 33.25 -1.83
C GLU A 57 -9.27 32.45 -0.98
N ASP A 58 -9.92 33.14 -0.03
CA ASP A 58 -10.99 32.56 0.78
C ASP A 58 -12.24 32.28 -0.08
N ILE A 59 -12.76 31.05 -0.03
CA ILE A 59 -13.96 30.65 -0.76
C ILE A 59 -15.16 30.74 0.17
N GLN A 60 -16.10 31.61 -0.17
CA GLN A 60 -17.32 31.82 0.61
C GLN A 60 -18.40 30.82 0.19
N LEU A 61 -18.80 29.92 1.09
CA LEU A 61 -19.95 29.04 0.90
C LEU A 61 -21.10 29.48 1.80
N ALA A 62 -22.32 29.02 1.49
CA ALA A 62 -23.53 29.41 2.21
C ALA A 62 -23.47 29.15 3.73
N ASN A 63 -22.77 28.08 4.15
CA ASN A 63 -22.76 27.62 5.55
C ASN A 63 -21.40 27.77 6.24
N PHE A 64 -20.32 28.02 5.51
CA PHE A 64 -18.98 28.21 6.04
C PHE A 64 -18.02 28.79 5.00
N THR A 65 -16.90 29.34 5.44
CA THR A 65 -15.83 29.84 4.57
C THR A 65 -14.67 28.84 4.56
N ILE A 66 -14.12 28.55 3.38
CA ILE A 66 -12.83 27.86 3.23
C ILE A 66 -11.76 28.94 3.24
N LYS A 67 -10.77 28.81 4.12
CA LYS A 67 -9.69 29.79 4.21
C LYS A 67 -8.70 29.57 3.07
N HIS A 68 -7.99 30.63 2.67
CA HIS A 68 -6.82 30.51 1.82
C HIS A 68 -5.83 29.47 2.40
N ASP A 69 -5.14 28.77 1.50
CA ASP A 69 -4.19 27.69 1.79
C ASP A 69 -4.79 26.48 2.55
N GLU A 70 -6.12 26.42 2.69
CA GLU A 70 -6.78 25.26 3.27
C GLU A 70 -6.92 24.14 2.23
N GLN A 71 -6.58 22.90 2.65
CA GLN A 71 -6.62 21.74 1.79
C GLN A 71 -8.06 21.28 1.52
N ILE A 72 -8.44 21.30 0.24
CA ILE A 72 -9.71 20.85 -0.31
C ILE A 72 -9.47 19.53 -1.04
N THR A 73 -10.12 18.45 -0.60
CA THR A 73 -10.09 17.14 -1.27
C THR A 73 -11.28 17.03 -2.21
N PHE A 74 -11.05 16.67 -3.47
CA PHE A 74 -12.09 16.50 -4.48
C PHE A 74 -12.50 15.03 -4.54
N ASN A 75 -13.76 14.70 -4.27
CA ASN A 75 -14.24 13.32 -4.14
C ASN A 75 -14.96 12.79 -5.38
N SER A 76 -15.79 13.61 -6.02
CA SER A 76 -16.55 13.21 -7.20
C SER A 76 -17.09 14.43 -7.94
N VAL A 77 -17.52 14.23 -9.18
CA VAL A 77 -18.28 15.23 -9.94
C VAL A 77 -19.72 14.75 -10.01
N GLU A 78 -20.65 15.61 -9.62
CA GLU A 78 -22.07 15.31 -9.52
C GLU A 78 -22.93 16.43 -10.11
N GLU A 79 -24.12 16.07 -10.59
CA GLU A 79 -25.11 17.04 -11.05
C GLU A 79 -25.98 17.48 -9.86
N VAL A 80 -25.90 18.78 -9.52
CA VAL A 80 -26.62 19.37 -8.40
C VAL A 80 -27.52 20.46 -8.95
N HIS A 81 -28.84 20.27 -8.84
CA HIS A 81 -29.85 21.22 -9.34
C HIS A 81 -29.69 21.62 -10.82
N GLY A 82 -29.29 20.67 -11.69
CA GLY A 82 -29.10 20.90 -13.12
C GLY A 82 -27.77 21.58 -13.48
N THR A 83 -26.87 21.75 -12.51
CA THR A 83 -25.52 22.30 -12.72
C THR A 83 -24.49 21.29 -12.24
N MET A 84 -23.45 21.07 -13.04
CA MET A 84 -22.33 20.20 -12.65
C MET A 84 -21.52 20.88 -11.53
N ALA A 85 -21.25 20.12 -10.47
CA ALA A 85 -20.48 20.56 -9.33
C ALA A 85 -19.52 19.44 -8.87
N VAL A 86 -18.47 19.83 -8.16
CA VAL A 86 -17.54 18.91 -7.53
C VAL A 86 -17.90 18.75 -6.07
N ASN A 87 -18.04 17.50 -5.62
CA ASN A 87 -18.15 17.15 -4.22
C ASN A 87 -16.78 17.24 -3.56
N CYS A 88 -16.65 18.09 -2.56
CA CYS A 88 -15.40 18.41 -1.89
C CYS A 88 -15.49 18.16 -0.39
N VAL A 89 -14.34 17.85 0.22
CA VAL A 89 -14.20 17.71 1.68
C VAL A 89 -13.02 18.52 2.18
N VAL A 90 -13.22 19.18 3.32
CA VAL A 90 -12.17 19.82 4.12
C VAL A 90 -12.19 19.20 5.52
N VAL A 91 -11.02 18.90 6.08
CA VAL A 91 -10.89 18.31 7.42
C VAL A 91 -10.41 19.36 8.42
N ARG A 92 -11.21 19.64 9.45
CA ARG A 92 -10.88 20.56 10.55
C ARG A 92 -11.04 19.83 11.88
N ASN A 93 -10.04 19.90 12.77
CA ASN A 93 -10.12 19.30 14.10
C ASN A 93 -10.58 17.83 14.09
N ASN A 94 -10.09 17.03 13.14
CA ASN A 94 -10.48 15.63 12.94
C ASN A 94 -11.97 15.40 12.55
N GLN A 95 -12.67 16.45 12.12
CA GLN A 95 -14.03 16.39 11.57
C GLN A 95 -14.00 16.73 10.08
N SER A 96 -14.72 15.94 9.29
CA SER A 96 -14.84 16.14 7.84
C SER A 96 -16.06 17.00 7.54
N HIS A 97 -15.87 18.06 6.75
CA HIS A 97 -16.94 18.93 6.27
C HIS A 97 -17.07 18.78 4.76
N SER A 98 -18.20 18.22 4.32
CA SER A 98 -18.52 18.04 2.89
C SER A 98 -19.29 19.23 2.33
N PHE A 99 -19.00 19.59 1.08
CA PHE A 99 -19.62 20.70 0.37
C PHE A 99 -19.48 20.53 -1.15
N THR A 100 -20.14 21.37 -1.93
CA THR A 100 -20.08 21.32 -3.39
C THR A 100 -19.54 22.63 -3.96
N LEU A 101 -18.61 22.55 -4.91
CA LEU A 101 -18.15 23.70 -5.69
C LEU A 101 -18.66 23.61 -7.13
N PRO A 102 -19.33 24.65 -7.67
CA PRO A 102 -19.74 24.63 -9.08
C PRO A 102 -18.51 24.64 -9.99
N LEU A 103 -18.61 24.04 -11.19
CA LEU A 103 -17.50 24.05 -12.16
C LEU A 103 -17.09 25.48 -12.58
N SER A 104 -18.03 26.42 -12.54
CA SER A 104 -17.82 27.84 -12.83
C SER A 104 -17.13 28.61 -11.70
N GLN A 105 -16.78 27.96 -10.58
CA GLN A 105 -16.06 28.60 -9.49
C GLN A 105 -14.68 29.07 -9.97
N GLU A 106 -14.49 30.38 -9.97
CA GLU A 106 -13.20 31.03 -10.24
C GLU A 106 -12.34 31.02 -8.99
N GLY A 107 -11.02 31.01 -9.18
CA GLY A 107 -10.03 31.14 -8.12
C GLY A 107 -8.65 30.71 -8.61
N GLU A 108 -7.60 31.02 -7.85
CA GLU A 108 -6.28 30.46 -8.15
C GLU A 108 -6.05 29.20 -7.33
N PHE A 109 -6.34 28.05 -7.96
CA PHE A 109 -6.19 26.75 -7.33
C PHE A 109 -4.82 26.14 -7.62
N TYR A 110 -4.19 25.59 -6.60
CA TYR A 110 -2.90 24.92 -6.68
C TYR A 110 -3.03 23.51 -6.12
N GLU A 111 -2.37 22.56 -6.78
CA GLU A 111 -2.32 21.18 -6.30
C GLU A 111 -1.49 21.10 -5.01
N CYS A 112 -2.03 20.44 -3.99
CA CYS A 112 -1.34 20.23 -2.72
C CYS A 112 -0.12 19.32 -2.90
N GLU A 113 0.92 19.56 -2.10
CA GLU A 113 2.02 18.62 -1.97
C GLU A 113 1.54 17.31 -1.34
N ASP A 114 2.15 16.21 -1.78
CA ASP A 114 1.75 14.87 -1.39
C ASP A 114 2.99 14.00 -1.13
N ASP A 115 3.06 13.46 0.08
CA ASP A 115 4.17 12.64 0.58
C ASP A 115 3.89 11.14 0.45
N GLN A 116 2.76 10.77 -0.15
CA GLN A 116 2.42 9.38 -0.36
C GLN A 116 3.32 8.75 -1.44
N ILE A 117 3.65 7.47 -1.23
CA ILE A 117 4.23 6.61 -2.27
C ILE A 117 3.11 6.31 -3.27
N TYR A 118 3.34 5.96 -4.52
CA TYR A 118 2.33 5.57 -5.50
C TYR A 118 2.96 4.55 -6.44
N THR A 119 2.15 3.66 -7.00
CA THR A 119 2.59 2.84 -8.13
C THR A 119 2.65 3.67 -9.40
N LEU A 120 3.44 3.23 -10.39
CA LEU A 120 3.43 3.85 -11.72
C LEU A 120 2.04 3.85 -12.35
N LYS A 121 1.25 2.78 -12.15
CA LYS A 121 -0.15 2.67 -12.61
C LYS A 121 -1.03 3.74 -11.97
N GLU A 122 -1.03 3.87 -10.64
CA GLU A 122 -1.78 4.93 -9.94
C GLU A 122 -1.38 6.33 -10.40
N ILE A 123 -0.08 6.54 -10.64
CA ILE A 123 0.39 7.82 -11.16
C ILE A 123 -0.16 8.05 -12.57
N ALA A 124 -0.03 7.09 -13.47
CA ALA A 124 -0.48 7.18 -14.85
C ALA A 124 -2.00 7.38 -14.97
N GLU A 125 -2.80 6.70 -14.15
CA GLU A 125 -4.26 6.75 -14.20
C GLU A 125 -4.83 8.02 -13.55
N TRP A 126 -4.29 8.44 -12.39
CA TRP A 126 -4.94 9.45 -11.55
C TRP A 126 -4.07 10.68 -11.21
N LYS A 127 -2.73 10.58 -11.24
CA LYS A 127 -1.83 11.66 -10.78
C LYS A 127 -1.04 12.36 -11.88
N ILE A 128 -1.06 11.87 -13.12
CA ILE A 128 -0.54 12.59 -14.30
C ILE A 128 -1.70 13.39 -14.90
N PRO A 129 -1.68 14.73 -14.86
CA PRO A 129 -2.68 15.51 -15.55
C PRO A 129 -2.62 15.25 -17.05
N LYS A 130 -3.78 15.20 -17.72
CA LYS A 130 -3.87 14.96 -19.17
C LYS A 130 -2.93 15.91 -19.92
N CYS A 131 -2.10 15.34 -20.79
CA CYS A 131 -1.11 16.05 -21.62
C CYS A 131 -0.02 16.81 -20.85
N ARG A 132 0.29 16.45 -19.59
CA ARG A 132 1.38 17.06 -18.81
C ARG A 132 2.38 16.03 -18.33
N ASN A 133 3.60 16.51 -18.09
CA ASN A 133 4.65 15.73 -17.44
C ASN A 133 4.47 15.75 -15.92
N ARG A 134 4.86 14.67 -15.25
CA ARG A 134 4.87 14.57 -13.79
C ARG A 134 6.27 14.30 -13.29
N ILE A 135 6.73 15.08 -12.32
CA ILE A 135 8.04 14.88 -11.71
C ILE A 135 7.85 13.97 -10.49
N VAL A 136 8.62 12.90 -10.43
CA VAL A 136 8.56 11.88 -9.38
C VAL A 136 9.94 11.60 -8.82
N LYS A 137 10.01 11.13 -7.59
CA LYS A 137 11.20 10.55 -6.97
C LYS A 137 11.00 9.06 -6.82
N LEU A 138 12.09 8.31 -6.92
CA LEU A 138 12.05 6.89 -6.61
C LEU A 138 11.96 6.71 -5.10
N SER A 139 11.08 5.80 -4.67
CA SER A 139 11.04 5.42 -3.27
C SER A 139 12.26 4.57 -2.93
N ASN A 140 12.95 4.87 -1.83
CA ASN A 140 14.08 4.09 -1.30
C ASN A 140 13.73 2.63 -0.98
N THR A 141 12.46 2.22 -1.10
CA THR A 141 12.02 0.85 -0.89
C THR A 141 12.44 -0.11 -2.02
N VAL A 142 12.85 0.40 -3.19
CA VAL A 142 13.28 -0.41 -4.34
C VAL A 142 14.80 -0.67 -4.28
N HIS A 143 15.21 -1.68 -3.51
CA HIS A 143 16.59 -2.21 -3.53
C HIS A 143 16.77 -3.41 -4.47
N MET A 144 15.77 -3.72 -5.31
CA MET A 144 15.74 -4.88 -6.19
C MET A 144 15.89 -4.48 -7.65
N TRP A 145 16.83 -3.60 -7.94
CA TRP A 145 17.28 -3.39 -9.29
C TRP A 145 18.43 -4.34 -9.57
N ASP A 146 18.10 -5.45 -10.23
CA ASP A 146 19.08 -6.29 -10.88
C ASP A 146 19.85 -5.47 -11.94
N SER A 147 20.96 -6.02 -12.42
CA SER A 147 21.90 -5.44 -13.39
C SER A 147 21.31 -4.98 -14.74
N SER A 148 19.99 -5.06 -14.93
CA SER A 148 19.23 -4.54 -16.06
C SER A 148 18.60 -3.17 -15.81
N SER A 149 18.81 -2.54 -14.65
CA SER A 149 18.25 -1.20 -14.41
C SER A 149 18.91 -0.14 -15.31
N PRO A 150 18.11 0.68 -15.99
CA PRO A 150 18.60 1.79 -16.81
C PRO A 150 19.03 3.00 -15.98
N LEU A 151 18.85 2.97 -14.65
CA LEU A 151 19.22 4.06 -13.74
C LEU A 151 20.52 3.75 -12.99
N PRO A 152 21.36 4.75 -12.70
CA PRO A 152 22.59 4.56 -11.93
C PRO A 152 22.31 3.99 -10.53
N GLU A 153 23.24 3.19 -10.01
CA GLU A 153 23.23 2.76 -8.60
C GLU A 153 23.17 4.00 -7.68
N ASN A 154 22.27 3.98 -6.69
CA ASN A 154 22.04 5.08 -5.74
C ASN A 154 21.51 6.38 -6.37
N PHE A 155 20.65 6.29 -7.40
CA PHE A 155 19.97 7.46 -7.95
C PHE A 155 19.04 8.13 -6.90
N ASP A 156 19.43 9.32 -6.43
CA ASP A 156 18.64 10.20 -5.54
C ASP A 156 18.04 11.41 -6.30
N GLY A 157 17.91 11.27 -7.62
CA GLY A 157 17.39 12.31 -8.51
C GLY A 157 15.86 12.25 -8.68
N CYS A 158 15.32 13.21 -9.43
CA CYS A 158 13.93 13.18 -9.88
C CYS A 158 13.84 12.58 -11.28
N LEU A 159 12.80 11.80 -11.54
CA LEU A 159 12.38 11.37 -12.87
C LEU A 159 11.28 12.29 -13.40
N ILE A 160 11.21 12.45 -14.72
CA ILE A 160 10.12 13.13 -15.40
C ILE A 160 9.33 12.04 -16.13
N LEU A 161 8.13 11.76 -15.67
CA LEU A 161 7.18 10.92 -16.38
C LEU A 161 6.50 11.77 -17.45
N MET A 162 6.59 11.34 -18.69
CA MET A 162 5.93 11.94 -19.84
C MET A 162 4.94 10.93 -20.40
N PRO A 163 3.63 11.23 -20.41
CA PRO A 163 2.65 10.30 -20.97
C PRO A 163 2.90 10.15 -22.48
N VAL A 164 3.01 8.92 -22.93
CA VAL A 164 2.97 8.54 -24.34
C VAL A 164 1.65 7.81 -24.52
N TYR A 165 0.82 8.31 -25.42
CA TYR A 165 -0.49 7.72 -25.66
C TYR A 165 -0.38 6.64 -26.74
N GLU A 166 -1.19 5.61 -26.62
CA GLU A 166 -1.28 4.54 -27.58
C GLU A 166 -2.77 4.27 -27.84
N VAL A 167 -3.14 4.18 -29.11
CA VAL A 167 -4.47 3.78 -29.53
C VAL A 167 -4.46 2.27 -29.73
N GLN A 168 -5.22 1.57 -28.89
CA GLN A 168 -5.42 0.14 -29.02
C GLN A 168 -6.63 -0.13 -29.93
N ALA A 169 -6.40 -0.84 -31.03
CA ALA A 169 -7.42 -1.21 -31.99
C ALA A 169 -7.66 -2.72 -31.99
N VAL A 170 -8.91 -3.10 -31.80
CA VAL A 170 -9.36 -4.49 -31.85
C VAL A 170 -10.04 -4.72 -33.18
N THR A 171 -9.62 -5.75 -33.91
CA THR A 171 -10.20 -6.05 -35.23
C THR A 171 -10.97 -7.36 -35.17
N LYS A 172 -12.05 -7.49 -35.93
CA LYS A 172 -12.83 -8.74 -35.98
C LYS A 172 -12.01 -9.96 -36.45
N PHE A 173 -11.00 -9.74 -37.29
CA PHE A 173 -10.25 -10.80 -37.97
C PHE A 173 -8.88 -11.08 -37.36
N ARG A 174 -8.31 -10.15 -36.58
CA ARG A 174 -7.15 -10.40 -35.71
C ARG A 174 -7.60 -10.37 -34.27
N LYS A 175 -7.39 -11.48 -33.58
CA LYS A 175 -7.76 -11.65 -32.18
C LYS A 175 -6.81 -10.93 -31.21
N ASP A 176 -5.67 -10.47 -31.71
CA ASP A 176 -4.70 -9.68 -30.95
C ASP A 176 -5.04 -8.18 -31.02
N ILE A 177 -4.66 -7.46 -29.96
CA ILE A 177 -4.78 -6.00 -29.88
C ILE A 177 -3.71 -5.39 -30.79
N VAL A 178 -4.13 -4.48 -31.68
CA VAL A 178 -3.22 -3.71 -32.53
C VAL A 178 -2.89 -2.40 -31.81
N HIS A 179 -1.61 -2.22 -31.55
CA HIS A 179 -1.07 -1.06 -30.84
C HIS A 179 -0.64 0.00 -31.86
N ILE A 180 -1.29 1.17 -31.85
CA ILE A 180 -1.01 2.30 -32.73
C ILE A 180 -0.42 3.42 -31.87
N LEU A 181 0.85 3.73 -32.08
CA LEU A 181 1.57 4.75 -31.32
C LEU A 181 1.05 6.16 -31.65
N SER A 182 1.17 7.09 -30.70
CA SER A 182 0.71 8.48 -30.82
C SER A 182 1.44 9.34 -31.86
N ASP A 183 2.47 8.83 -32.53
CA ASP A 183 3.18 9.54 -33.60
C ASP A 183 2.43 9.51 -34.94
N LEU A 184 1.27 8.84 -34.99
CA LEU A 184 0.38 8.79 -36.14
C LEU A 184 -0.80 9.76 -35.97
N ASP A 185 -1.11 10.51 -37.04
CA ASP A 185 -2.34 11.29 -37.11
C ASP A 185 -3.53 10.34 -37.26
N VAL A 186 -4.30 10.17 -36.18
CA VAL A 186 -5.48 9.29 -36.13
C VAL A 186 -6.75 10.13 -36.16
N GLU A 187 -7.56 9.95 -37.20
CA GLU A 187 -8.93 10.46 -37.27
C GLU A 187 -9.91 9.37 -36.81
N VAL A 188 -10.67 9.63 -35.75
CA VAL A 188 -11.70 8.72 -35.24
C VAL A 188 -13.05 9.13 -35.82
N LYS A 189 -13.66 8.21 -36.59
CA LYS A 189 -15.01 8.38 -37.10
C LYS A 189 -15.95 7.38 -36.43
N ASP A 190 -16.98 7.90 -35.77
CA ASP A 190 -18.02 7.06 -35.21
C ASP A 190 -18.86 6.44 -36.34
N ILE A 191 -18.95 5.12 -36.33
CA ILE A 191 -19.75 4.32 -37.27
C ILE A 191 -20.76 3.44 -36.54
N THR A 192 -20.95 3.63 -35.23
CA THR A 192 -21.79 2.78 -34.38
C THR A 192 -23.24 2.77 -34.87
N ASP A 193 -23.74 3.89 -35.37
CA ASP A 193 -25.10 3.99 -35.94
C ASP A 193 -25.24 3.30 -37.31
N CYS A 194 -24.12 2.95 -37.94
CA CYS A 194 -24.08 2.38 -39.29
C CYS A 194 -23.92 0.85 -39.29
N TYR A 195 -23.59 0.24 -38.15
CA TYR A 195 -23.30 -1.20 -38.05
C TYR A 195 -23.92 -1.80 -36.79
N ASP A 196 -24.19 -3.11 -36.83
CA ASP A 196 -24.59 -3.84 -35.63
C ASP A 196 -23.41 -3.89 -34.63
N ILE A 197 -23.66 -3.46 -33.39
CA ILE A 197 -22.70 -3.47 -32.28
C ILE A 197 -22.12 -4.89 -32.07
N SER A 198 -22.90 -5.94 -32.35
CA SER A 198 -22.44 -7.34 -32.29
C SER A 198 -21.31 -7.66 -33.27
N SER A 199 -21.05 -6.79 -34.25
CA SER A 199 -19.96 -6.93 -35.21
C SER A 199 -18.59 -6.57 -34.63
N PHE A 200 -18.55 -5.91 -33.48
CA PHE A 200 -17.32 -5.48 -32.82
C PHE A 200 -16.96 -6.43 -31.68
N LEU A 201 -15.67 -6.80 -31.61
CA LEU A 201 -15.14 -7.53 -30.47
C LEU A 201 -14.93 -6.52 -29.33
N GLN A 202 -15.50 -6.81 -28.16
CA GLN A 202 -15.33 -6.01 -26.95
C GLN A 202 -14.33 -6.69 -26.00
N PRO A 203 -13.14 -6.12 -25.79
CA PRO A 203 -12.26 -6.53 -24.71
C PRO A 203 -12.89 -6.17 -23.36
N LEU A 204 -12.72 -7.05 -22.40
CA LEU A 204 -13.14 -6.89 -21.02
C LEU A 204 -11.94 -7.16 -20.12
N SER A 205 -11.71 -6.27 -19.17
CA SER A 205 -10.78 -6.48 -18.06
C SER A 205 -11.34 -7.50 -17.07
N LEU A 206 -10.49 -8.00 -16.17
CA LEU A 206 -10.97 -8.83 -15.06
C LEU A 206 -11.95 -8.08 -14.16
N GLU A 207 -11.80 -6.77 -14.03
CA GLU A 207 -12.71 -5.89 -13.28
C GLU A 207 -14.09 -5.87 -13.93
N ASP A 208 -14.16 -5.65 -15.25
CA ASP A 208 -15.41 -5.68 -16.02
C ASP A 208 -16.14 -7.03 -15.87
N ILE A 209 -15.38 -8.14 -15.89
CA ILE A 209 -15.93 -9.49 -15.66
C ILE A 209 -16.43 -9.63 -14.22
N PHE A 210 -15.70 -9.08 -13.25
CA PHE A 210 -16.08 -9.14 -11.83
C PHE A 210 -17.33 -8.29 -11.55
N GLU A 211 -17.59 -7.21 -12.28
CA GLU A 211 -18.79 -6.39 -12.13
C GLU A 211 -20.07 -7.07 -12.68
N ARG A 212 -19.94 -8.06 -13.58
CA ARG A 212 -21.08 -8.81 -14.13
C ARG A 212 -21.92 -9.51 -13.06
N THR A 213 -23.18 -9.82 -13.37
CA THR A 213 -24.06 -10.45 -12.39
C THR A 213 -23.68 -11.92 -12.18
N ASN A 214 -23.98 -12.48 -11.00
CA ASN A 214 -23.71 -13.89 -10.72
C ASN A 214 -24.47 -14.86 -11.67
N LYS A 215 -25.52 -14.39 -12.35
CA LYS A 215 -26.30 -15.18 -13.31
C LYS A 215 -25.58 -15.37 -14.64
N ASP A 216 -24.59 -14.54 -14.94
CA ASP A 216 -23.82 -14.58 -16.18
C ASP A 216 -22.74 -15.67 -16.16
N PHE A 217 -22.50 -16.30 -15.01
CA PHE A 217 -21.55 -17.39 -14.84
C PHE A 217 -22.26 -18.76 -14.91
N PRO A 218 -21.60 -19.81 -15.44
CA PRO A 218 -20.25 -19.81 -16.00
C PRO A 218 -20.17 -19.25 -17.43
N MET A 219 -19.03 -18.66 -17.79
CA MET A 219 -18.79 -18.07 -19.11
C MET A 219 -17.51 -18.61 -19.75
N VAL A 220 -17.49 -18.73 -21.08
CA VAL A 220 -16.25 -19.01 -21.83
C VAL A 220 -15.68 -17.70 -22.32
N ALA A 221 -14.39 -17.51 -22.10
CA ALA A 221 -13.66 -16.35 -22.59
C ALA A 221 -12.38 -16.78 -23.30
N GLU A 222 -11.94 -16.00 -24.28
CA GLU A 222 -10.63 -16.16 -24.91
C GLU A 222 -9.73 -14.99 -24.52
N ILE A 223 -8.48 -15.33 -24.18
CA ILE A 223 -7.47 -14.39 -23.71
C ILE A 223 -6.99 -13.56 -24.90
N MET A 224 -7.18 -12.24 -24.84
CA MET A 224 -6.67 -11.30 -25.83
C MET A 224 -5.27 -10.80 -25.43
N GLU A 225 -5.11 -10.46 -24.16
CA GLU A 225 -3.84 -10.05 -23.59
C GLU A 225 -3.67 -10.75 -22.24
N GLY A 226 -2.61 -11.57 -22.14
CA GLY A 226 -2.27 -12.28 -20.91
C GLY A 226 -1.49 -11.40 -19.93
N PRO A 227 -1.28 -11.89 -18.70
CA PRO A 227 -0.49 -11.15 -17.72
C PRO A 227 0.95 -10.94 -18.20
N SER A 228 1.44 -9.72 -18.01
CA SER A 228 2.83 -9.36 -18.33
C SER A 228 3.78 -9.90 -17.26
N GLY A 229 4.84 -10.59 -17.69
CA GLY A 229 5.85 -11.16 -16.79
C GLY A 229 5.71 -12.66 -16.54
N SER A 230 6.82 -13.34 -16.22
CA SER A 230 6.84 -14.79 -15.98
C SER A 230 6.40 -15.14 -14.55
N GLN A 231 5.18 -14.76 -14.18
CA GLN A 231 4.64 -15.10 -12.86
C GLN A 231 4.04 -16.51 -12.92
N LYS A 232 4.80 -17.51 -12.45
CA LYS A 232 4.20 -18.82 -12.12
C LYS A 232 3.22 -18.61 -10.96
N PRO A 233 1.98 -19.13 -11.02
CA PRO A 233 1.51 -20.22 -11.88
C PRO A 233 0.84 -19.83 -13.21
N TYR A 234 0.76 -18.54 -13.55
CA TYR A 234 -0.06 -18.01 -14.64
C TYR A 234 0.49 -18.19 -16.06
N ASN A 235 1.60 -18.92 -16.23
CA ASN A 235 2.19 -19.21 -17.55
C ASN A 235 1.21 -19.90 -18.53
N LEU A 236 0.11 -20.46 -18.03
CA LEU A 236 -0.95 -21.09 -18.83
C LEU A 236 -1.89 -20.06 -19.48
N LEU A 237 -1.88 -18.80 -19.02
CA LEU A 237 -2.76 -17.72 -19.46
C LEU A 237 -2.14 -16.92 -20.61
N SER A 238 -1.72 -17.61 -21.67
CA SER A 238 -1.20 -16.96 -22.87
C SER A 238 -2.34 -16.48 -23.78
N THR A 239 -2.09 -15.42 -24.55
CA THR A 239 -2.98 -14.95 -25.62
C THR A 239 -3.46 -16.09 -26.54
N GLY A 240 -4.72 -16.01 -26.95
CA GLY A 240 -5.41 -16.97 -27.81
C GLY A 240 -5.89 -18.25 -27.13
N LYS A 241 -5.66 -18.41 -25.82
CA LYS A 241 -6.21 -19.56 -25.07
C LYS A 241 -7.65 -19.31 -24.65
N GLU A 242 -8.45 -20.36 -24.69
CA GLU A 242 -9.81 -20.35 -24.16
C GLU A 242 -9.83 -20.82 -22.70
N ILE A 243 -10.53 -20.06 -21.87
CA ILE A 243 -10.74 -20.31 -20.45
C ILE A 243 -12.23 -20.37 -20.13
N VAL A 244 -12.57 -21.12 -19.10
CA VAL A 244 -13.92 -21.12 -18.51
C VAL A 244 -13.82 -20.38 -17.19
N ILE A 245 -14.65 -19.36 -17.01
CA ILE A 245 -14.78 -18.59 -15.77
C ILE A 245 -16.04 -19.06 -15.05
N TYR A 246 -15.87 -19.75 -13.92
CA TYR A 246 -16.96 -20.45 -13.26
C TYR A 246 -17.78 -19.57 -12.32
N LYS A 247 -17.11 -18.68 -11.60
CA LYS A 247 -17.72 -17.79 -10.61
C LYS A 247 -16.75 -16.69 -10.22
N LYS A 248 -17.33 -15.62 -9.69
CA LYS A 248 -16.64 -14.60 -8.90
C LYS A 248 -16.89 -14.80 -7.41
N TYR A 249 -15.94 -14.43 -6.57
CA TYR A 249 -16.08 -14.44 -5.11
C TYR A 249 -15.00 -13.60 -4.46
N GLN A 250 -15.19 -13.28 -3.18
CA GLN A 250 -14.18 -12.68 -2.34
C GLN A 250 -13.69 -13.71 -1.32
N ALA A 251 -12.40 -13.66 -1.00
CA ALA A 251 -11.80 -14.57 -0.05
C ALA A 251 -10.84 -13.83 0.87
N ALA A 252 -10.95 -14.14 2.17
CA ALA A 252 -9.99 -13.70 3.17
C ALA A 252 -8.70 -14.54 3.06
N ARG A 253 -7.56 -13.86 3.20
CA ARG A 253 -6.23 -14.45 3.22
C ARG A 253 -5.37 -13.73 4.25
N VAL A 254 -4.40 -14.43 4.81
CA VAL A 254 -3.51 -13.86 5.83
C VAL A 254 -2.24 -13.36 5.17
N LEU A 255 -1.95 -12.08 5.31
CA LEU A 255 -0.66 -11.50 4.93
C LEU A 255 0.38 -11.88 5.97
N ALA A 256 1.50 -12.42 5.51
CA ALA A 256 2.58 -12.87 6.37
C ALA A 256 3.96 -12.46 5.83
N SER A 257 4.88 -12.15 6.74
CA SER A 257 6.27 -11.86 6.39
C SER A 257 7.22 -12.88 7.01
N GLU A 258 8.27 -13.21 6.29
CA GLU A 258 9.32 -14.09 6.79
C GLU A 258 10.15 -13.40 7.88
N MET A 259 10.36 -14.10 9.00
CA MET A 259 11.18 -13.63 10.11
C MET A 259 12.66 -13.96 9.86
N ARG A 260 13.30 -13.20 8.97
CA ARG A 260 14.74 -13.29 8.69
C ARG A 260 15.47 -11.99 9.03
N SER A 261 16.71 -12.12 9.51
CA SER A 261 17.59 -11.01 9.87
C SER A 261 18.68 -10.73 8.83
N ASP A 262 18.89 -11.64 7.88
CA ASP A 262 20.06 -11.70 6.98
C ASP A 262 19.77 -11.33 5.51
N SER A 263 18.50 -11.16 5.12
CA SER A 263 18.10 -10.91 3.73
C SER A 263 16.86 -10.01 3.61
N SER A 264 16.49 -9.64 2.38
CA SER A 264 15.16 -9.10 2.11
C SER A 264 14.10 -10.08 2.62
N LYS A 265 13.12 -9.56 3.34
CA LYS A 265 12.00 -10.34 3.87
C LYS A 265 11.13 -10.79 2.69
N ARG A 266 10.79 -12.07 2.65
CA ARG A 266 9.77 -12.57 1.73
C ARG A 266 8.39 -12.33 2.33
N HIS A 267 7.42 -12.08 1.47
CA HIS A 267 6.05 -11.82 1.84
C HIS A 267 5.15 -12.87 1.21
N TYR A 268 4.12 -13.28 1.94
CA TYR A 268 3.22 -14.36 1.55
C TYR A 268 1.78 -13.96 1.77
N LEU A 269 0.92 -14.37 0.84
CA LEU A 269 -0.53 -14.32 0.99
C LEU A 269 -1.06 -15.74 1.16
N ILE A 270 -1.48 -16.06 2.38
CA ILE A 270 -1.82 -17.42 2.78
C ILE A 270 -3.34 -17.61 2.73
N PRO A 271 -3.85 -18.52 1.90
CA PRO A 271 -5.28 -18.77 1.82
C PRO A 271 -5.82 -19.43 3.10
N MET A 272 -7.02 -19.05 3.53
CA MET A 272 -7.67 -19.63 4.72
C MET A 272 -7.94 -21.14 4.60
N SER A 273 -7.88 -21.69 3.38
CA SER A 273 -7.99 -23.12 3.08
C SER A 273 -6.70 -23.91 3.32
N TYR A 274 -5.58 -23.25 3.64
CA TYR A 274 -4.29 -23.88 3.92
C TYR A 274 -4.40 -24.89 5.08
N LYS A 275 -3.95 -26.12 4.85
CA LYS A 275 -4.16 -27.27 5.77
C LYS A 275 -2.95 -27.57 6.65
N GLY A 276 -1.83 -26.88 6.45
CA GLY A 276 -0.70 -26.96 7.37
C GLY A 276 -1.05 -26.39 8.75
N LYS A 277 -0.22 -26.72 9.75
CA LYS A 277 -0.45 -26.33 11.15
C LYS A 277 0.63 -25.41 11.67
N PHE A 278 0.24 -24.43 12.46
CA PHE A 278 1.13 -23.42 13.03
C PHE A 278 1.32 -23.59 14.54
N LYS A 279 2.51 -23.23 15.01
CA LYS A 279 2.81 -23.03 16.44
C LYS A 279 3.20 -21.58 16.67
N ARG A 280 2.74 -20.99 17.77
CA ARG A 280 3.13 -19.63 18.15
C ARG A 280 4.63 -19.52 18.43
N ARG A 281 5.16 -18.35 18.16
CA ARG A 281 6.53 -17.92 18.47
C ARG A 281 6.48 -16.65 19.31
N PRO A 282 7.46 -16.45 20.20
CA PRO A 282 7.62 -15.19 20.90
C PRO A 282 7.69 -13.98 19.96
N ARG A 283 7.03 -12.89 20.35
CA ARG A 283 7.25 -11.55 19.82
C ARG A 283 8.32 -10.82 20.62
N GLU A 284 9.02 -9.90 19.96
CA GLU A 284 9.99 -9.00 20.57
C GLU A 284 9.42 -7.58 20.52
N PHE A 285 9.46 -6.89 21.66
CA PHE A 285 8.93 -5.55 21.83
C PHE A 285 10.04 -4.63 22.36
N PRO A 286 10.59 -3.73 21.55
CA PRO A 286 11.67 -2.86 22.00
C PRO A 286 11.29 -1.99 23.21
N THR A 287 10.05 -1.50 23.24
CA THR A 287 9.59 -0.52 24.23
C THR A 287 8.29 -0.91 24.93
N ALA A 288 8.00 -0.22 26.04
CA ALA A 288 6.69 -0.33 26.70
C ALA A 288 5.53 0.18 25.82
N TYR A 289 5.80 1.14 24.92
CA TYR A 289 4.82 1.58 23.93
C TYR A 289 4.39 0.43 23.00
N ASP A 290 5.35 -0.38 22.55
CA ASP A 290 5.07 -1.55 21.69
C ASP A 290 4.23 -2.61 22.40
N LEU A 291 4.38 -2.74 23.73
CA LEU A 291 3.55 -3.63 24.56
C LEU A 291 2.08 -3.19 24.61
N GLU A 292 1.81 -1.88 24.71
CA GLU A 292 0.44 -1.38 24.69
C GLU A 292 -0.20 -1.60 23.31
N ILE A 293 0.52 -1.36 22.22
CA ILE A 293 0.01 -1.62 20.87
C ILE A 293 -0.32 -3.10 20.69
N ALA A 294 0.54 -3.99 21.20
CA ALA A 294 0.37 -5.42 21.05
C ALA A 294 -0.65 -6.05 22.02
N ARG A 295 -1.17 -5.26 22.96
CA ARG A 295 -2.13 -5.71 23.97
C ARG A 295 -3.46 -6.06 23.31
N SER A 296 -4.07 -7.13 23.77
CA SER A 296 -5.44 -7.50 23.41
C SER A 296 -6.29 -7.60 24.68
N GLU A 297 -7.59 -7.35 24.56
CA GLU A 297 -8.54 -7.67 25.63
C GLU A 297 -8.77 -9.18 25.76
N LYS A 298 -8.48 -9.95 24.69
CA LYS A 298 -8.72 -11.40 24.63
C LYS A 298 -7.62 -12.22 25.31
N GLU A 299 -6.40 -11.70 25.37
CA GLU A 299 -5.22 -12.41 25.88
C GLU A 299 -4.37 -11.51 26.79
N HIS A 300 -3.93 -12.07 27.92
CA HIS A 300 -2.94 -11.41 28.77
C HIS A 300 -1.54 -11.57 28.20
N LEU A 301 -0.96 -10.46 27.74
CA LEU A 301 0.40 -10.42 27.22
C LEU A 301 1.41 -10.57 28.38
N HIS A 302 2.08 -11.72 28.42
CA HIS A 302 3.15 -12.02 29.39
C HIS A 302 4.51 -11.85 28.71
N VAL A 303 5.38 -11.04 29.30
CA VAL A 303 6.70 -10.72 28.74
C VAL A 303 7.82 -10.76 29.77
N VAL A 304 9.06 -10.99 29.30
CA VAL A 304 10.29 -10.88 30.09
C VAL A 304 11.15 -9.74 29.56
N ALA A 305 11.65 -8.88 30.46
CA ALA A 305 12.60 -7.85 30.10
C ALA A 305 14.00 -8.43 29.82
N THR A 306 14.61 -8.00 28.71
CA THR A 306 15.95 -8.41 28.27
C THR A 306 16.99 -7.31 28.45
N LYS A 307 16.57 -6.08 28.72
CA LYS A 307 17.42 -4.93 29.02
C LYS A 307 17.01 -4.29 30.33
N ALA A 308 18.01 -3.86 31.09
CA ALA A 308 17.78 -3.07 32.28
C ALA A 308 17.46 -1.61 31.92
N PHE A 309 16.59 -0.99 32.69
CA PHE A 309 16.23 0.41 32.55
C PHE A 309 16.08 1.06 33.92
N SER A 310 16.76 2.19 34.12
CA SER A 310 16.66 2.99 35.33
C SER A 310 15.70 4.16 35.11
N SER A 311 14.57 4.14 35.81
CA SER A 311 13.62 5.25 35.79
C SER A 311 14.19 6.46 36.53
N PRO A 312 14.09 7.69 35.97
CA PRO A 312 14.44 8.92 36.68
C PRO A 312 13.36 9.32 37.72
N PHE A 313 12.18 8.71 37.67
CA PHE A 313 11.03 8.98 38.54
C PHE A 313 10.88 7.88 39.57
N LYS A 314 10.70 8.24 40.85
CA LYS A 314 10.55 7.28 41.95
C LYS A 314 9.22 6.53 41.90
N GLU A 315 8.22 7.14 41.27
CA GLU A 315 6.86 6.63 41.10
C GLU A 315 6.77 5.54 40.03
N LEU A 316 7.77 5.45 39.13
CA LEU A 316 7.82 4.47 38.05
C LEU A 316 8.88 3.39 38.35
N LEU A 317 8.64 2.18 37.86
CA LEU A 317 9.53 1.06 38.10
C LEU A 317 10.83 1.19 37.29
N SER A 318 11.96 0.87 37.93
CA SER A 318 13.21 0.54 37.24
C SER A 318 13.25 -0.97 37.01
N VAL A 319 13.51 -1.40 35.78
CA VAL A 319 13.43 -2.79 35.37
C VAL A 319 14.82 -3.39 35.27
N SER A 320 14.95 -4.64 35.71
CA SER A 320 16.14 -5.46 35.59
C SER A 320 15.96 -6.52 34.51
N VAL A 321 17.08 -7.03 33.99
CA VAL A 321 17.06 -8.16 33.05
C VAL A 321 16.49 -9.39 33.75
N GLY A 322 15.50 -10.03 33.12
CA GLY A 322 14.81 -11.22 33.66
C GLY A 322 13.51 -10.92 34.40
N ASP A 323 13.18 -9.65 34.64
CA ASP A 323 11.89 -9.28 35.24
C ASP A 323 10.73 -9.68 34.32
N GLN A 324 9.69 -10.27 34.90
CA GLN A 324 8.51 -10.78 34.18
C GLN A 324 7.29 -9.90 34.46
N PHE A 325 6.51 -9.60 33.42
CA PHE A 325 5.38 -8.68 33.49
C PHE A 325 4.16 -9.23 32.76
N LEU A 326 2.99 -9.11 33.40
CA LEU A 326 1.68 -9.21 32.76
C LEU A 326 1.21 -7.79 32.40
N VAL A 327 1.05 -7.53 31.12
CA VAL A 327 0.66 -6.22 30.59
C VAL A 327 -0.82 -5.96 30.86
N GLN A 328 -1.13 -4.78 31.42
CA GLN A 328 -2.49 -4.28 31.62
C GLN A 328 -2.72 -3.06 30.72
N GLN A 329 -3.56 -2.13 31.12
CA GLN A 329 -3.92 -0.96 30.29
C GLN A 329 -2.96 0.22 30.46
N CYS A 330 -2.86 1.04 29.42
CA CYS A 330 -2.27 2.38 29.50
C CYS A 330 -3.09 3.30 30.43
N GLN A 331 -2.40 4.17 31.16
CA GLN A 331 -3.00 5.19 32.00
C GLN A 331 -2.10 6.42 32.12
N THR A 332 -2.64 7.55 32.54
CA THR A 332 -1.86 8.76 32.79
C THR A 332 -1.48 8.84 34.27
N SER A 333 -0.22 9.17 34.56
CA SER A 333 0.30 9.33 35.92
C SER A 333 0.98 10.68 36.12
N GLU A 334 0.79 11.27 37.30
CA GLU A 334 1.52 12.48 37.71
C GLU A 334 2.91 12.09 38.22
N VAL A 335 3.96 12.57 37.55
CA VAL A 335 5.35 12.46 38.02
C VAL A 335 5.93 13.81 38.39
N LEU A 336 6.83 13.81 39.36
CA LEU A 336 7.59 14.99 39.77
C LEU A 336 8.85 15.11 38.89
N TYR A 337 8.88 16.10 38.00
CA TYR A 337 10.02 16.43 37.18
C TYR A 337 10.49 17.86 37.49
N GLU A 338 11.73 18.03 37.94
CA GLU A 338 12.32 19.35 38.26
C GLU A 338 11.45 20.19 39.23
N GLY A 339 10.78 19.53 40.18
CA GLY A 339 9.88 20.18 41.16
C GLY A 339 8.51 20.59 40.61
N ARG A 340 8.21 20.31 39.33
CA ARG A 340 6.89 20.53 38.72
C ARG A 340 6.19 19.19 38.51
N LYS A 341 4.88 19.17 38.77
CA LYS A 341 4.02 18.03 38.43
C LYS A 341 3.84 17.98 36.92
N LYS A 342 4.14 16.85 36.31
CA LYS A 342 3.91 16.59 34.89
C LYS A 342 3.09 15.33 34.72
N LEU A 343 2.05 15.40 33.88
CA LEU A 343 1.31 14.24 33.46
C LEU A 343 2.08 13.52 32.36
N ILE A 344 2.28 12.22 32.53
CA ILE A 344 2.90 11.35 31.53
C ILE A 344 2.06 10.09 31.34
N ASP A 345 2.11 9.54 30.14
CA ASP A 345 1.49 8.25 29.84
C ASP A 345 2.40 7.12 30.32
N VAL A 346 1.79 6.15 31.01
CA VAL A 346 2.46 4.99 31.61
C VAL A 346 1.67 3.73 31.34
N LEU A 347 2.38 2.62 31.19
CA LEU A 347 1.79 1.29 31.06
C LEU A 347 1.67 0.65 32.45
N ALA A 348 0.44 0.31 32.85
CA ALA A 348 0.24 -0.49 34.05
C ALA A 348 0.59 -1.95 33.75
N CYS A 349 1.37 -2.57 34.63
CA CYS A 349 1.74 -3.98 34.55
C CYS A 349 1.66 -4.65 35.92
N GLU A 350 1.50 -5.97 35.92
CA GLU A 350 1.75 -6.79 37.10
C GLU A 350 3.10 -7.47 36.96
N GLN A 351 4.06 -7.08 37.80
CA GLN A 351 5.35 -7.77 37.89
C GLN A 351 5.15 -9.10 38.61
N ILE A 352 5.55 -10.20 37.96
CA ILE A 352 5.51 -11.54 38.52
C ILE A 352 6.79 -11.74 39.34
N LEU A 353 6.63 -11.90 40.65
CA LEU A 353 7.70 -12.29 41.59
C LEU A 353 7.50 -13.76 41.99
N SER A 354 8.50 -14.36 42.66
CA SER A 354 8.47 -15.78 43.05
C SER A 354 7.19 -16.21 43.77
N ASP A 355 6.67 -15.34 44.65
CA ASP A 355 5.55 -15.68 45.55
C ASP A 355 4.43 -14.62 45.56
N SER A 356 4.47 -13.61 44.67
CA SER A 356 3.44 -12.57 44.61
C SER A 356 3.43 -11.80 43.28
N HIS A 357 2.32 -11.13 42.98
CA HIS A 357 2.24 -10.17 41.89
C HIS A 357 2.21 -8.75 42.44
N LYS A 358 3.01 -7.85 41.87
CA LYS A 358 3.08 -6.45 42.27
C LYS A 358 2.63 -5.56 41.11
N LYS A 359 1.66 -4.67 41.35
CA LYS A 359 1.29 -3.64 40.37
C LYS A 359 2.40 -2.61 40.24
N VAL A 360 2.83 -2.35 39.01
CA VAL A 360 3.94 -1.48 38.66
C VAL A 360 3.60 -0.63 37.44
N LEU A 361 4.26 0.52 37.31
CA LEU A 361 4.06 1.46 36.22
C LEU A 361 5.34 1.58 35.42
N LEU A 362 5.25 1.29 34.12
CA LEU A 362 6.35 1.42 33.17
C LEU A 362 6.15 2.71 32.35
N PRO A 363 7.18 3.56 32.19
CA PRO A 363 7.07 4.71 31.30
C PRO A 363 6.91 4.25 29.84
N MET A 364 6.02 4.87 29.06
CA MET A 364 5.79 4.43 27.65
C MET A 364 7.04 4.52 26.76
N TYR A 365 7.93 5.47 27.02
CA TYR A 365 9.19 5.66 26.30
C TYR A 365 10.32 4.70 26.75
N MET A 366 10.04 3.79 27.68
CA MET A 366 11.03 2.88 28.25
C MET A 366 11.49 1.83 27.23
N GLU A 367 12.80 1.72 27.04
CA GLU A 367 13.45 0.68 26.22
C GLU A 367 13.91 -0.50 27.10
N GLY A 368 12.98 -1.36 27.47
CA GLY A 368 13.26 -2.57 28.27
C GLY A 368 13.63 -3.79 27.43
N GLY A 369 13.39 -3.78 26.12
CA GLY A 369 13.53 -4.95 25.24
C GLY A 369 12.78 -6.15 25.80
N PHE A 370 11.50 -6.29 25.52
CA PHE A 370 10.66 -7.34 26.09
C PHE A 370 10.49 -8.50 25.11
N VAL A 371 10.49 -9.72 25.62
CA VAL A 371 10.22 -10.93 24.84
C VAL A 371 8.98 -11.63 25.40
N GLU A 372 8.02 -11.94 24.52
CA GLU A 372 6.80 -12.63 24.89
C GLU A 372 7.06 -14.07 25.35
N VAL A 373 6.40 -14.47 26.43
CA VAL A 373 6.45 -15.84 26.95
C VAL A 373 5.25 -16.61 26.42
N ILE A 374 5.52 -17.52 25.48
CA ILE A 374 4.50 -18.43 24.96
C ILE A 374 4.41 -19.66 25.85
N HIS A 375 3.33 -19.75 26.62
CA HIS A 375 3.02 -20.92 27.45
C HIS A 375 2.38 -22.05 26.66
N ASP A 376 1.72 -21.69 25.57
CA ASP A 376 0.98 -22.63 24.75
C ASP A 376 1.89 -23.46 23.82
N LYS A 377 1.62 -24.76 23.75
CA LYS A 377 2.33 -25.72 22.89
C LYS A 377 1.41 -26.34 21.83
N LYS A 378 0.16 -25.87 21.72
CA LYS A 378 -0.82 -26.36 20.76
C LYS A 378 -0.37 -26.09 19.33
N GLN A 379 -0.98 -26.84 18.42
CA GLN A 379 -0.86 -26.65 16.98
C GLN A 379 -2.22 -26.22 16.47
N TYR A 380 -2.24 -25.18 15.65
CA TYR A 380 -3.47 -24.56 15.17
C TYR A 380 -3.58 -24.66 13.66
N HIS A 381 -4.81 -24.80 13.16
CA HIS A 381 -5.10 -24.45 11.78
C HIS A 381 -5.09 -22.92 11.60
N LEU A 382 -4.86 -22.45 10.37
CA LEU A 382 -4.78 -21.01 10.07
C LEU A 382 -6.03 -20.25 10.52
N SER A 383 -7.21 -20.78 10.22
CA SER A 383 -8.49 -20.16 10.57
C SER A 383 -8.78 -20.16 12.07
N GLU A 384 -8.15 -21.06 12.85
CA GLU A 384 -8.29 -21.12 14.30
C GLU A 384 -7.37 -20.10 14.97
N ILE A 385 -6.10 -20.06 14.58
CA ILE A 385 -5.09 -19.20 15.21
C ILE A 385 -5.42 -17.70 15.00
N CYS A 386 -5.91 -17.33 13.82
CA CYS A 386 -6.30 -15.93 13.54
C CYS A 386 -7.57 -15.49 14.29
N LYS A 387 -8.41 -16.43 14.74
CA LYS A 387 -9.58 -16.11 15.59
C LYS A 387 -9.22 -15.98 17.06
N GLU A 388 -8.28 -16.80 17.52
CA GLU A 388 -7.85 -16.88 18.91
C GLU A 388 -6.91 -15.73 19.31
N PHE A 389 -6.02 -15.31 18.40
CA PHE A 389 -4.99 -14.32 18.69
C PHE A 389 -5.13 -13.04 17.87
N HIS A 390 -4.76 -11.91 18.47
CA HIS A 390 -4.79 -10.61 17.81
C HIS A 390 -3.56 -10.41 16.93
N LEU A 391 -3.78 -10.11 15.65
CA LEU A 391 -2.72 -9.74 14.70
C LEU A 391 -2.10 -8.37 15.08
N PRO A 392 -0.79 -8.16 14.89
CA PRO A 392 0.19 -9.11 14.37
C PRO A 392 0.76 -10.07 15.43
N PHE A 393 1.09 -11.30 15.02
CA PHE A 393 1.76 -12.29 15.88
C PHE A 393 2.69 -13.25 15.13
N ASN A 394 3.67 -13.80 15.86
CA ASN A 394 4.70 -14.66 15.28
C ASN A 394 4.30 -16.14 15.37
N VAL A 395 4.59 -16.87 14.31
CA VAL A 395 4.33 -18.31 14.18
C VAL A 395 5.47 -19.04 13.49
N LYS A 396 5.43 -20.37 13.53
CA LYS A 396 6.21 -21.24 12.67
C LYS A 396 5.32 -22.38 12.17
N VAL A 397 5.55 -22.80 10.92
CA VAL A 397 4.94 -24.02 10.38
C VAL A 397 5.47 -25.22 11.16
N SER A 398 4.56 -25.93 11.80
CA SER A 398 4.83 -27.15 12.58
C SER A 398 4.56 -28.41 11.77
N VAL A 399 3.55 -28.36 10.90
CA VAL A 399 3.18 -29.44 9.96
C VAL A 399 2.93 -28.78 8.61
N ARG A 400 3.65 -29.24 7.58
CA ARG A 400 3.46 -28.80 6.20
C ARG A 400 2.08 -29.19 5.66
N ASP A 401 1.57 -28.44 4.70
CA ASP A 401 0.42 -28.86 3.93
C ASP A 401 0.83 -29.97 2.95
N LEU A 402 0.21 -31.15 3.09
CA LEU A 402 0.49 -32.30 2.21
C LEU A 402 -0.28 -32.23 0.89
N SER A 403 -1.28 -31.35 0.78
CA SER A 403 -2.02 -31.14 -0.47
C SER A 403 -1.28 -30.26 -1.48
N ILE A 404 -0.21 -29.58 -1.04
CA ILE A 404 0.66 -28.73 -1.86
C ILE A 404 1.97 -29.50 -2.12
N GLU A 405 2.34 -29.66 -3.40
CA GLU A 405 3.55 -30.39 -3.79
C GLU A 405 4.82 -29.75 -3.20
N LYS A 406 4.92 -28.42 -3.32
CA LYS A 406 6.01 -27.61 -2.78
C LYS A 406 5.46 -26.55 -1.83
N ASP A 407 5.29 -26.92 -0.57
CA ASP A 407 4.89 -26.01 0.49
C ASP A 407 6.05 -25.05 0.85
N VAL A 408 5.97 -23.82 0.33
CA VAL A 408 6.99 -22.76 0.55
C VAL A 408 7.03 -22.29 2.01
N LEU A 409 5.91 -22.34 2.73
CA LEU A 409 5.84 -21.89 4.12
C LEU A 409 6.56 -22.86 5.05
N ALA A 410 6.56 -24.15 4.74
CA ALA A 410 7.27 -25.16 5.52
C ALA A 410 8.80 -24.94 5.56
N ALA A 411 9.35 -24.24 4.58
CA ALA A 411 10.77 -23.89 4.53
C ALA A 411 11.12 -22.62 5.35
N ALA A 412 10.12 -21.81 5.72
CA ALA A 412 10.33 -20.56 6.44
C ALA A 412 10.80 -20.82 7.90
N PRO A 413 11.83 -20.11 8.40
CA PRO A 413 12.34 -20.27 9.75
C PRO A 413 11.33 -19.80 10.83
N GLY A 414 10.51 -18.82 10.47
CA GLY A 414 9.41 -18.23 11.23
C GLY A 414 8.65 -17.25 10.33
N LEU A 415 7.39 -17.03 10.66
CA LEU A 415 6.51 -16.10 9.94
C LEU A 415 5.88 -15.16 10.96
N GLN A 416 5.75 -13.90 10.59
CA GLN A 416 4.87 -12.96 11.29
C GLN A 416 3.57 -12.90 10.51
N PHE A 417 2.45 -13.28 11.14
CA PHE A 417 1.14 -12.97 10.60
C PHE A 417 0.79 -11.55 10.97
N GLU A 418 0.35 -10.79 9.98
CA GLU A 418 0.30 -9.35 10.08
C GLU A 418 -1.12 -8.82 10.00
N GLU A 419 -1.89 -9.28 9.02
CA GLU A 419 -3.22 -8.76 8.71
C GLU A 419 -4.04 -9.83 7.98
N GLU A 420 -5.35 -9.77 8.12
CA GLU A 420 -6.28 -10.55 7.30
C GLU A 420 -6.84 -9.63 6.21
N ILE A 421 -6.56 -9.96 4.96
CA ILE A 421 -6.90 -9.16 3.80
C ILE A 421 -7.97 -9.88 3.00
N THR A 422 -9.01 -9.14 2.60
CA THR A 422 -10.05 -9.65 1.70
C THR A 422 -9.74 -9.19 0.28
N ASP A 423 -9.61 -10.14 -0.64
CA ASP A 423 -9.31 -9.88 -2.05
C ASP A 423 -10.35 -10.55 -2.97
N SER A 424 -10.50 -10.04 -4.19
CA SER A 424 -11.49 -10.44 -5.18
C SER A 424 -10.89 -11.41 -6.18
N TYR A 425 -11.55 -12.55 -6.39
CA TYR A 425 -11.04 -13.63 -7.23
C TYR A 425 -12.06 -14.10 -8.27
N LEU A 426 -11.52 -14.52 -9.40
CA LEU A 426 -12.23 -15.33 -10.40
C LEU A 426 -11.71 -16.77 -10.35
N LEU A 427 -12.64 -17.74 -10.34
CA LEU A 427 -12.29 -19.15 -10.46
C LEU A 427 -12.32 -19.55 -11.94
N ILE A 428 -11.17 -20.00 -12.46
CA ILE A 428 -11.02 -20.31 -13.88
C ILE A 428 -10.44 -21.71 -14.14
N SER A 429 -10.63 -22.24 -15.34
CA SER A 429 -9.89 -23.41 -15.85
C SER A 429 -9.60 -23.25 -17.35
N SER A 430 -8.75 -24.12 -17.89
CA SER A 430 -8.57 -24.20 -19.34
C SER A 430 -9.77 -24.88 -19.98
N ALA A 431 -10.34 -24.27 -21.02
CA ALA A 431 -11.42 -24.89 -21.79
C ALA A 431 -10.96 -26.17 -22.52
N SER A 432 -9.67 -26.23 -22.89
CA SER A 432 -9.09 -27.39 -23.59
C SER A 432 -8.71 -28.56 -22.66
N SER A 433 -8.53 -28.31 -21.36
CA SER A 433 -8.15 -29.32 -20.37
C SER A 433 -8.61 -28.88 -18.97
N PRO A 434 -9.89 -29.09 -18.63
CA PRO A 434 -10.49 -28.62 -17.37
C PRO A 434 -10.14 -29.53 -16.17
N ALA A 435 -8.94 -30.11 -16.12
CA ALA A 435 -8.57 -31.03 -15.05
C ALA A 435 -8.42 -30.33 -13.68
N GLU A 436 -8.00 -29.06 -13.69
CA GLU A 436 -7.73 -28.25 -12.51
C GLU A 436 -8.34 -26.87 -12.69
N SER A 437 -8.75 -26.25 -11.58
CA SER A 437 -9.16 -24.85 -11.54
C SER A 437 -8.21 -24.01 -10.71
N TRP A 438 -8.03 -22.76 -11.10
CA TRP A 438 -7.13 -21.79 -10.49
C TRP A 438 -7.87 -20.52 -10.13
N GLU A 439 -7.38 -19.87 -9.08
CA GLU A 439 -7.87 -18.56 -8.64
C GLU A 439 -7.01 -17.49 -9.29
N ILE A 440 -7.64 -16.46 -9.84
CA ILE A 440 -6.97 -15.27 -10.36
C ILE A 440 -7.42 -14.06 -9.56
N PRO A 441 -6.48 -13.26 -9.00
CA PRO A 441 -6.82 -12.01 -8.33
C PRO A 441 -7.21 -10.95 -9.35
N VAL A 442 -8.36 -10.29 -9.13
CA VAL A 442 -8.95 -9.35 -10.09
C VAL A 442 -8.13 -8.07 -10.21
N TYR A 443 -7.70 -7.50 -9.08
CA TYR A 443 -7.07 -6.16 -9.05
C TYR A 443 -5.54 -6.20 -9.11
N ARG A 444 -4.94 -7.39 -9.02
CA ARG A 444 -3.47 -7.58 -9.05
C ARG A 444 -2.97 -8.18 -10.36
N LEU A 445 -3.84 -8.73 -11.19
CA LEU A 445 -3.49 -9.31 -12.48
C LEU A 445 -4.12 -8.50 -13.62
N ASN A 446 -3.28 -7.85 -14.44
CA ASN A 446 -3.77 -7.22 -15.66
C ASN A 446 -3.97 -8.28 -16.74
N MET A 447 -5.19 -8.42 -17.23
CA MET A 447 -5.55 -9.38 -18.27
C MET A 447 -6.79 -8.91 -19.02
N LEU A 448 -6.78 -9.03 -20.34
CA LEU A 448 -7.91 -8.71 -21.21
C LEU A 448 -8.44 -9.96 -21.87
N VAL A 449 -9.77 -10.11 -21.83
CA VAL A 449 -10.48 -11.24 -22.41
C VAL A 449 -11.63 -10.76 -23.28
N HIS A 450 -12.09 -11.62 -24.18
CA HIS A 450 -13.40 -11.43 -24.82
C HIS A 450 -14.27 -12.65 -24.59
N LEU A 451 -15.57 -12.42 -24.41
CA LEU A 451 -16.54 -13.48 -24.15
C LEU A 451 -16.90 -14.21 -25.45
N LEU A 452 -16.91 -15.53 -25.39
CA LEU A 452 -17.37 -16.39 -26.47
C LEU A 452 -18.82 -16.77 -26.22
N SER A 453 -19.68 -16.64 -27.22
CA SER A 453 -21.07 -17.13 -27.20
C SER A 453 -21.12 -18.65 -27.33
N LYS A 454 -20.55 -19.37 -26.35
CA LYS A 454 -20.58 -20.83 -26.24
C LYS A 454 -21.41 -21.21 -25.02
N ASP A 455 -22.35 -22.14 -25.20
CA ASP A 455 -23.10 -22.72 -24.09
C ASP A 455 -22.16 -23.56 -23.22
N VAL A 456 -22.00 -23.16 -21.97
CA VAL A 456 -21.32 -23.96 -20.95
C VAL A 456 -22.37 -24.89 -20.36
N GLN A 457 -22.39 -26.16 -20.78
CA GLN A 457 -23.13 -27.18 -20.03
C GLN A 457 -22.72 -27.10 -18.56
N THR A 458 -23.64 -27.34 -17.63
CA THR A 458 -23.45 -27.11 -16.18
C THR A 458 -22.23 -27.85 -15.62
N VAL A 459 -21.04 -27.26 -15.76
CA VAL A 459 -19.78 -27.86 -15.37
C VAL A 459 -19.57 -27.52 -13.91
N VAL A 460 -19.67 -28.54 -13.05
CA VAL A 460 -19.18 -28.43 -11.66
C VAL A 460 -17.70 -28.05 -11.74
N PRO A 461 -17.26 -26.96 -11.06
CA PRO A 461 -15.87 -26.54 -11.11
C PRO A 461 -14.94 -27.69 -10.70
N PRO A 462 -13.83 -27.93 -11.44
CA PRO A 462 -12.81 -28.89 -11.05
C PRO A 462 -12.22 -28.55 -9.68
N VAL A 463 -11.54 -29.52 -9.06
CA VAL A 463 -10.87 -29.30 -7.76
C VAL A 463 -9.96 -28.08 -7.85
N THR A 464 -10.22 -27.10 -7.00
CA THR A 464 -9.46 -25.85 -6.95
C THR A 464 -8.14 -26.07 -6.26
N ARG A 465 -7.05 -25.73 -6.95
CA ARG A 465 -5.72 -25.65 -6.34
C ARG A 465 -5.53 -24.26 -5.78
N THR A 466 -5.95 -24.05 -4.53
CA THR A 466 -5.60 -22.84 -3.80
C THR A 466 -4.17 -22.99 -3.28
N THR A 467 -3.25 -22.15 -3.76
CA THR A 467 -1.85 -22.16 -3.37
C THR A 467 -1.48 -20.94 -2.54
N VAL A 468 -0.44 -21.07 -1.72
CA VAL A 468 0.19 -19.92 -1.07
C VAL A 468 0.87 -19.09 -2.15
N GLU A 469 0.58 -17.79 -2.17
CA GLU A 469 1.21 -16.84 -3.09
C GLU A 469 2.40 -16.18 -2.38
N GLU A 470 3.56 -16.14 -3.04
CA GLU A 470 4.69 -15.29 -2.65
C GLU A 470 4.51 -13.96 -3.37
N VAL A 471 4.26 -12.90 -2.61
CA VAL A 471 3.96 -11.57 -3.16
C VAL A 471 5.22 -10.72 -3.21
N SER A 472 5.32 -9.86 -4.21
CA SER A 472 6.42 -8.90 -4.29
C SER A 472 6.36 -7.91 -3.13
N LYS A 473 7.46 -7.18 -2.90
CA LYS A 473 7.50 -6.15 -1.86
C LYS A 473 6.50 -5.02 -2.18
N GLU A 474 6.27 -4.79 -3.46
CA GLU A 474 5.38 -3.80 -4.02
C GLU A 474 3.92 -4.19 -3.80
N GLU A 475 3.54 -5.43 -4.17
CA GLU A 475 2.22 -6.00 -3.89
C GLU A 475 1.93 -5.98 -2.39
N TYR A 476 2.92 -6.33 -1.56
CA TYR A 476 2.82 -6.25 -0.10
C TYR A 476 2.44 -4.86 0.39
N TYR A 477 3.10 -3.80 -0.11
CA TYR A 477 2.77 -2.43 0.28
C TYR A 477 1.42 -1.99 -0.27
N MET A 478 1.07 -2.39 -1.49
CA MET A 478 -0.23 -2.10 -2.09
C MET A 478 -1.37 -2.68 -1.27
N LEU A 479 -1.23 -3.94 -0.85
CA LEU A 479 -2.22 -4.62 -0.02
C LEU A 479 -2.43 -3.93 1.34
N ARG A 480 -1.38 -3.38 1.95
CA ARG A 480 -1.46 -2.67 3.25
C ARG A 480 -1.87 -1.21 3.17
N ARG A 481 -1.64 -0.56 2.02
CA ARG A 481 -1.89 0.87 1.82
C ARG A 481 -3.37 1.23 2.05
N TYR A 482 -4.27 0.29 1.77
CA TYR A 482 -5.71 0.57 1.80
C TYR A 482 -6.33 0.60 3.20
N GLU A 483 -5.66 0.12 4.25
CA GLU A 483 -6.34 -0.05 5.55
C GLU A 483 -5.70 0.64 6.78
N ASN A 484 -4.42 1.03 6.82
CA ASN A 484 -3.87 1.57 8.09
C ASN A 484 -2.74 2.63 7.94
N LEU A 485 -3.07 3.92 8.14
CA LEU A 485 -2.11 5.04 8.28
C LEU A 485 -1.98 5.58 9.72
N THR A 486 -2.66 4.99 10.70
CA THR A 486 -2.73 5.54 12.07
C THR A 486 -1.88 4.75 13.05
N LEU A 487 -0.56 4.84 12.94
CA LEU A 487 0.33 4.54 14.06
C LEU A 487 1.12 5.80 14.39
N HIS A 488 0.82 6.40 15.53
CA HIS A 488 1.60 7.51 16.05
C HIS A 488 3.00 6.99 16.44
N PRO A 489 4.06 7.76 16.18
CA PRO A 489 5.39 7.35 16.61
C PRO A 489 5.45 7.24 18.14
N PRO A 490 6.31 6.36 18.70
CA PRO A 490 6.46 6.22 20.14
C PRO A 490 6.81 7.56 20.80
N PRO A 491 6.31 7.82 22.03
CA PRO A 491 6.58 9.06 22.74
C PRO A 491 8.09 9.22 22.99
N ARG A 492 8.63 10.40 22.68
CA ARG A 492 10.06 10.69 22.87
C ARG A 492 10.41 10.76 24.37
N PRO A 493 11.54 10.19 24.82
CA PRO A 493 11.98 10.32 26.20
C PRO A 493 12.12 11.78 26.66
N PRO A 494 11.91 12.09 27.95
CA PRO A 494 12.21 13.41 28.51
C PRO A 494 13.68 13.77 28.27
N LYS A 495 13.95 15.03 27.88
CA LYS A 495 15.34 15.53 27.73
C LYS A 495 16.04 15.42 29.09
N LYS A 496 17.15 14.68 29.17
CA LYS A 496 18.01 14.67 30.37
C LYS A 496 18.55 16.09 30.62
N PRO A 497 18.69 16.55 31.87
CA PRO A 497 19.29 17.84 32.17
C PRO A 497 20.70 17.90 31.58
N THR A 498 20.98 18.92 30.78
CA THR A 498 22.34 19.21 30.32
C THR A 498 23.17 19.55 31.55
N ALA A 499 24.14 18.70 31.89
CA ALA A 499 25.21 19.12 32.78
C ALA A 499 25.86 20.36 32.14
N ALA A 500 25.99 21.44 32.91
CA ALA A 500 26.44 22.74 32.42
C ALA A 500 27.72 22.60 31.57
N PRO A 501 27.81 23.28 30.40
CA PRO A 501 29.01 23.23 29.59
C PRO A 501 30.18 23.88 30.34
N PRO A 502 31.41 23.32 30.26
CA PRO A 502 32.60 24.02 30.74
C PRO A 502 32.79 25.31 29.92
N PRO A 503 33.41 26.36 30.51
CA PRO A 503 33.42 27.70 29.93
C PRO A 503 34.09 27.73 28.55
N HIS A 504 33.39 28.34 27.59
CA HIS A 504 33.84 28.58 26.23
C HIS A 504 35.10 29.44 26.20
N ILE A 505 36.20 28.89 25.67
CA ILE A 505 37.33 29.66 25.15
C ILE A 505 36.97 30.02 23.70
N PHE A 506 36.87 31.31 23.41
CA PHE A 506 36.65 31.83 22.06
C PHE A 506 37.87 31.55 21.18
N ALA A 507 37.68 30.85 20.07
CA ALA A 507 38.61 30.83 18.94
C ALA A 507 37.88 31.35 17.69
N VAL A 508 38.48 32.38 17.08
CA VAL A 508 37.99 33.12 15.90
C VAL A 508 38.10 32.26 14.63
N PRO A 509 37.08 32.21 13.75
CA PRO A 509 37.22 31.52 12.47
C PRO A 509 37.83 32.44 11.40
N LYS A 510 38.85 31.94 10.69
CA LYS A 510 39.35 32.54 9.44
C LYS A 510 38.48 32.07 8.27
N GLN A 511 38.03 33.03 7.46
CA GLN A 511 37.35 32.80 6.18
C GLN A 511 38.30 32.18 5.15
N GLY A 512 37.77 31.27 4.34
CA GLY A 512 38.39 30.77 3.11
C GLY A 512 37.32 30.28 2.14
N PHE A 513 37.02 31.09 1.13
CA PHE A 513 36.24 30.71 -0.05
C PHE A 513 37.08 29.81 -0.97
N SER A 514 36.46 28.79 -1.55
CA SER A 514 36.97 28.14 -2.77
C SER A 514 35.83 27.38 -3.46
N SER A 515 35.22 28.04 -4.44
CA SER A 515 34.39 27.42 -5.48
C SER A 515 35.28 26.72 -6.51
N LEU A 516 35.08 25.43 -6.76
CA LEU A 516 35.68 24.71 -7.88
C LEU A 516 34.61 24.32 -8.88
N LEU A 517 34.56 25.08 -9.98
CA LEU A 517 33.93 24.73 -11.24
C LEU A 517 34.82 23.72 -11.97
N PHE A 518 34.26 22.59 -12.40
CA PHE A 518 34.86 21.78 -13.46
C PHE A 518 33.94 21.76 -14.68
N ALA A 519 34.48 22.23 -15.79
CA ALA A 519 33.93 22.11 -17.13
C ALA A 519 34.64 20.94 -17.83
N CYS A 520 33.88 20.08 -18.52
CA CYS A 520 34.41 19.21 -19.56
C CYS A 520 33.57 19.36 -20.83
N GLN A 521 34.21 19.84 -21.89
CA GLN A 521 33.78 19.76 -23.28
C GLN A 521 34.17 18.39 -23.86
N PHE A 522 33.39 17.87 -24.81
CA PHE A 522 33.79 17.53 -26.20
C PHE A 522 32.62 16.82 -26.91
N LYS A 523 32.09 17.36 -28.03
CA LYS A 523 32.43 17.23 -29.47
C LYS A 523 31.72 16.06 -30.16
N GLN A 524 30.79 16.49 -31.03
CA GLN A 524 30.07 15.86 -32.13
C GLN A 524 29.41 14.50 -31.87
#